data_AF-A0AAW9HYM2-F1
#
_entry.id   AF-A0AAW9HYM2-F1
#
_cell.length_a   1.000
_cell.length_b   1.000
_cell.length_c   1.000
_cell.angle_alpha   90.00
_cell.angle_beta   90.00
_cell.angle_gamma   90.00
#
_symmetry.space_group_name_H-M   'P 1'
#
loop_
_entity.id
_entity.type
_entity.pdbx_description
1 polymer ?
#
loop_
_entity_poly.entity_id
_entity_poly.type
_entity_poly.pdbx_seq_one_letter_code
_entity_poly.pdbx_strand_id
1 'polypeptide(L)'
;IIGFCDKVDENIEIIDAKGLYVSPGLIDIHVHGSCNCDVMEKSVTSIKTICNGIKKNGVTSFLPTTMTMSKEDIYEALDTIRESMTIKYDGAQIVGAHLEGPFINSKYKGAQSNKFIQAPNFPFIEDYVDVIKII
;
A
#
# COMPACT_ATOMS: atom_id res chain seq x y z
N ILE A 1 -7.90 9.25 16.43
CA ILE A 1 -8.62 9.63 17.67
C ILE A 1 -7.63 9.50 18.81
N ILE A 2 -7.27 10.60 19.47
CA ILE A 2 -6.26 10.61 20.55
C ILE A 2 -6.90 10.58 21.95
N GLY A 3 -8.22 10.73 22.04
CA GLY A 3 -8.96 10.71 23.29
C GLY A 3 -10.42 11.15 23.10
N PHE A 4 -11.14 11.22 24.22
CA PHE A 4 -12.51 11.72 24.32
C PHE A 4 -12.56 12.77 25.42
N CYS A 5 -13.38 13.80 25.25
CA CYS A 5 -13.56 14.84 26.25
C CYS A 5 -15.00 15.36 26.21
N ASP A 6 -15.52 15.76 27.37
CA ASP A 6 -16.87 16.34 27.51
C ASP A 6 -16.88 17.86 27.30
N LYS A 7 -15.70 18.48 27.34
CA LYS A 7 -15.50 19.92 27.16
C LYS A 7 -14.35 20.15 26.22
N VAL A 8 -14.52 21.12 25.34
CA VAL A 8 -13.54 21.56 24.37
C VAL A 8 -13.13 23.00 24.68
N ASP A 9 -11.86 23.32 24.45
CA ASP A 9 -11.30 24.65 24.74
C ASP A 9 -11.93 25.72 23.83
N GLU A 10 -11.95 26.97 24.30
CA GLU A 10 -12.69 28.06 23.65
C GLU A 10 -12.11 28.49 22.27
N ASN A 11 -10.92 28.02 21.89
CA ASN A 11 -10.21 28.42 20.67
C ASN A 11 -9.80 27.23 19.78
N ILE A 12 -10.71 26.27 19.57
CA ILE A 12 -10.48 25.15 18.65
C ILE A 12 -11.41 25.20 17.44
N GLU A 13 -10.95 24.65 16.31
CA GLU A 13 -11.81 24.38 15.17
C GLU A 13 -12.73 23.18 15.49
N ILE A 14 -14.04 23.38 15.31
CA ILE A 14 -15.06 22.34 15.51
C ILE A 14 -15.60 21.91 14.16
N ILE A 15 -15.46 20.62 13.86
CA ILE A 15 -16.04 19.98 12.68
C ILE A 15 -17.19 19.09 13.13
N ASP A 16 -18.43 19.50 12.85
CA ASP A 16 -19.63 18.70 13.15
C ASP A 16 -19.76 17.54 12.16
N ALA A 17 -19.72 16.31 12.68
CA ALA A 17 -19.88 15.08 11.89
C ALA A 17 -21.33 14.86 11.41
N LYS A 18 -22.30 15.69 11.81
CA LYS A 18 -23.71 15.65 11.37
C LYS A 18 -24.37 14.28 11.61
N GLY A 19 -24.04 13.65 12.74
CA GLY A 19 -24.55 12.32 13.11
C GLY A 19 -23.90 11.15 12.36
N LEU A 20 -22.86 11.39 11.56
CA LEU A 20 -22.07 10.34 10.93
C LEU A 20 -21.05 9.73 11.90
N TYR A 21 -20.51 8.57 11.51
CA TYR A 21 -19.46 7.90 12.26
C TYR A 21 -18.10 8.53 12.02
N VAL A 22 -17.32 8.64 13.08
CA VAL A 22 -15.90 9.01 13.04
C VAL A 22 -15.09 7.83 13.56
N SER A 23 -14.13 7.38 12.76
CA SER A 23 -13.25 6.24 13.05
C SER A 23 -11.81 6.64 12.71
N PRO A 24 -10.78 5.98 13.29
CA PRO A 24 -9.49 5.92 12.64
C PRO A 24 -9.65 5.47 11.18
N GLY A 25 -8.84 6.04 10.29
CA GLY A 25 -8.84 5.63 8.89
C GLY A 25 -8.39 4.18 8.73
N LEU A 26 -8.89 3.52 7.69
CA LEU A 26 -8.55 2.14 7.41
C LEU A 26 -7.08 2.03 6.98
N ILE A 27 -6.46 0.91 7.35
CA ILE A 27 -5.14 0.50 6.87
C ILE A 27 -5.34 -0.73 5.99
N ASP A 28 -5.08 -0.59 4.70
CA ASP A 28 -5.19 -1.71 3.76
C ASP A 28 -3.82 -2.33 3.52
N ILE A 29 -3.62 -3.55 4.01
CA ILE A 29 -2.32 -4.23 3.93
C ILE A 29 -2.12 -4.98 2.61
N HIS A 30 -3.10 -4.98 1.70
CA HIS A 30 -3.05 -5.78 0.48
C HIS A 30 -3.83 -5.14 -0.68
N VAL A 31 -3.15 -4.32 -1.49
CA VAL A 31 -3.73 -3.63 -2.67
C VAL A 31 -2.82 -3.75 -3.88
N HIS A 32 -3.27 -4.47 -4.91
CA HIS A 32 -2.56 -4.53 -6.21
C HIS A 32 -2.79 -3.31 -7.09
N GLY A 33 -3.98 -2.71 -7.02
CA GLY A 33 -4.39 -1.67 -7.94
C GLY A 33 -5.72 -1.05 -7.57
N SER A 34 -6.02 0.09 -8.18
CA SER A 34 -7.28 0.82 -8.04
C SER A 34 -7.42 1.83 -9.17
N CYS A 35 -8.67 2.19 -9.51
CA CYS A 35 -8.97 3.18 -10.54
C CYS A 35 -8.28 2.92 -11.90
N ASN A 36 -8.26 1.64 -12.33
CA ASN A 36 -7.61 1.16 -13.58
C ASN A 36 -6.09 1.33 -13.63
N CYS A 37 -5.44 1.53 -12.48
CA CYS A 37 -3.99 1.51 -12.36
C CYS A 37 -3.56 0.34 -11.47
N ASP A 38 -2.44 -0.28 -11.83
CA ASP A 38 -1.82 -1.39 -11.10
C ASP A 38 -0.42 -1.01 -10.58
N VAL A 39 -0.01 -1.57 -9.44
CA VAL A 39 1.32 -1.36 -8.84
C VAL A 39 2.44 -1.85 -9.78
N MET A 40 2.20 -2.92 -10.52
CA MET A 40 3.15 -3.50 -11.47
C MET A 40 3.28 -2.72 -12.79
N GLU A 41 2.53 -1.61 -12.96
CA GLU A 41 2.83 -0.59 -13.97
C GLU A 41 4.11 0.20 -13.67
N LYS A 42 4.63 0.10 -12.42
CA LYS A 42 5.92 0.68 -12.02
C LYS A 42 6.01 2.19 -12.26
N SER A 43 4.88 2.89 -12.09
CA SER A 43 4.75 4.32 -12.35
C SER A 43 4.28 5.07 -11.11
N VAL A 44 5.00 6.13 -10.74
CA VAL A 44 4.61 7.06 -9.67
C VAL A 44 3.23 7.66 -9.93
N THR A 45 2.88 7.91 -11.21
CA THR A 45 1.56 8.41 -11.59
C THR A 45 0.46 7.38 -11.31
N SER A 46 0.73 6.10 -11.59
CA SER A 46 -0.21 5.01 -11.31
C SER A 46 -0.40 4.82 -9.81
N ILE A 47 0.69 4.85 -9.04
CA ILE A 47 0.64 4.84 -7.56
C ILE A 47 -0.17 6.01 -7.02
N LYS A 48 0.04 7.24 -7.51
CA LYS A 48 -0.74 8.42 -7.13
C LYS A 48 -2.24 8.23 -7.41
N THR A 49 -2.57 7.67 -8.57
CA THR A 49 -3.98 7.36 -8.93
C THR A 49 -4.58 6.37 -7.94
N ILE A 50 -3.85 5.32 -7.57
CA ILE A 50 -4.28 4.34 -6.57
C ILE A 50 -4.51 5.02 -5.21
N CYS A 51 -3.54 5.83 -4.72
CA CYS A 51 -3.64 6.57 -3.46
C CYS A 51 -4.89 7.45 -3.41
N ASN A 52 -5.20 8.14 -4.52
CA ASN A 52 -6.37 9.01 -4.65
C ASN A 52 -7.69 8.23 -4.77
N GLY A 53 -7.65 7.01 -5.33
CA GLY A 53 -8.80 6.14 -5.49
C GLY A 53 -9.26 5.57 -4.16
N ILE A 54 -8.35 4.87 -3.47
CA ILE A 54 -8.68 4.14 -2.24
C ILE A 54 -9.04 5.07 -1.07
N LYS A 55 -8.55 6.32 -1.05
CA LYS A 55 -8.92 7.31 -0.03
C LYS A 55 -10.44 7.55 0.03
N LYS A 56 -11.11 7.45 -1.11
CA LYS A 56 -12.57 7.65 -1.22
C LYS A 56 -13.36 6.57 -0.50
N ASN A 57 -12.72 5.44 -0.17
CA ASN A 57 -13.30 4.32 0.57
C ASN A 57 -12.87 4.31 2.06
N GLY A 58 -12.28 5.41 2.56
CA GLY A 58 -11.86 5.53 3.96
C GLY A 58 -10.47 4.95 4.27
N VAL A 59 -9.72 4.48 3.25
CA VAL A 59 -8.33 4.04 3.42
C VAL A 59 -7.42 5.25 3.56
N THR A 60 -6.67 5.31 4.66
CA THR A 60 -5.75 6.42 4.94
C THR A 60 -4.29 6.00 4.87
N SER A 61 -4.02 4.70 4.97
CA SER A 61 -2.68 4.15 4.78
C SER A 61 -2.78 2.78 4.14
N PHE A 62 -1.78 2.39 3.35
CA PHE A 62 -1.80 1.09 2.68
C PHE A 62 -0.42 0.58 2.30
N LEU A 63 -0.37 -0.71 1.94
CA LEU A 63 0.79 -1.38 1.36
C LEU A 63 0.48 -1.71 -0.11
N PRO A 64 1.02 -0.95 -1.09
CA PRO A 64 1.03 -1.37 -2.48
C PRO A 64 1.63 -2.77 -2.58
N THR A 65 0.91 -3.66 -3.26
CA THR A 65 1.21 -5.10 -3.26
C THR A 65 1.66 -5.54 -4.65
N THR A 66 2.86 -6.09 -4.70
CA THR A 66 3.43 -6.65 -5.93
C THR A 66 2.74 -7.96 -6.32
N MET A 67 3.09 -8.48 -7.50
CA MET A 67 2.68 -9.81 -7.97
C MET A 67 3.93 -10.65 -8.24
N THR A 68 3.76 -11.97 -8.32
CA THR A 68 4.80 -12.90 -8.76
C THR A 68 5.13 -12.66 -10.24
N MET A 69 6.17 -11.85 -10.47
CA MET A 69 6.70 -11.46 -11.77
C MET A 69 8.22 -11.67 -11.83
N SER A 70 8.87 -11.19 -12.91
CA SER A 70 10.32 -11.25 -13.02
C SER A 70 11.00 -10.49 -11.86
N LYS A 71 12.26 -10.83 -11.58
CA LYS A 71 13.03 -10.14 -10.54
C LYS A 71 13.10 -8.64 -10.83
N GLU A 72 13.34 -8.32 -12.10
CA GLU A 72 13.44 -6.97 -12.61
C GLU A 72 12.13 -6.19 -12.40
N ASP A 73 10.99 -6.78 -12.74
CA ASP A 73 9.67 -6.16 -12.53
C ASP A 73 9.38 -5.90 -11.06
N ILE A 74 9.72 -6.85 -10.18
CA ILE A 74 9.51 -6.70 -8.73
C ILE A 74 10.40 -5.58 -8.19
N TYR A 75 11.66 -5.52 -8.60
CA TYR A 75 12.61 -4.51 -8.12
C TYR A 75 12.21 -3.11 -8.58
N GLU A 76 11.86 -2.95 -9.85
CA GLU A 76 11.35 -1.66 -10.36
C GLU A 76 10.04 -1.24 -9.66
N ALA A 77 9.15 -2.19 -9.34
CA ALA A 77 7.94 -1.88 -8.57
C ALA A 77 8.28 -1.41 -7.14
N LEU A 78 9.21 -2.09 -6.46
CA LEU A 78 9.66 -1.72 -5.12
C LEU A 78 10.39 -0.38 -5.10
N ASP A 79 11.19 -0.07 -6.12
CA ASP A 79 11.85 1.23 -6.27
C ASP A 79 10.83 2.34 -6.50
N THR A 80 9.83 2.13 -7.36
CA THR A 80 8.73 3.08 -7.55
C THR A 80 7.92 3.28 -6.26
N ILE A 81 7.68 2.22 -5.48
CA ILE A 81 7.02 2.34 -4.18
C ILE A 81 7.87 3.18 -3.22
N ARG A 82 9.18 2.87 -3.13
CA ARG A 82 10.13 3.61 -2.28
C ARG A 82 10.20 5.08 -2.66
N GLU A 83 10.26 5.41 -3.96
CA GLU A 83 10.20 6.79 -4.44
C GLU A 83 8.87 7.45 -4.03
N SER A 84 7.75 6.76 -4.26
CA SER A 84 6.40 7.28 -3.97
C SER A 84 6.18 7.56 -2.48
N MET A 85 6.83 6.82 -1.58
CA MET A 85 6.78 7.09 -0.13
C MET A 85 7.34 8.46 0.25
N THR A 86 8.23 9.04 -0.55
CA THR A 86 8.82 10.36 -0.31
C THR A 86 7.96 11.51 -0.83
N ILE A 87 6.91 11.21 -1.60
CA ILE A 87 6.06 12.19 -2.26
C ILE A 87 4.80 12.40 -1.44
N LYS A 88 4.45 13.67 -1.21
CA LYS A 88 3.19 14.02 -0.54
C LYS A 88 2.04 14.01 -1.54
N TYR A 89 1.16 13.03 -1.41
CA TYR A 89 -0.09 12.97 -2.17
C TYR A 89 -1.25 13.52 -1.36
N ASP A 90 -2.26 14.07 -2.04
CA ASP A 90 -3.60 14.22 -1.49
C ASP A 90 -4.32 12.86 -1.57
N GLY A 91 -3.82 11.85 -0.85
CA GLY A 91 -4.29 10.47 -0.94
C GLY A 91 -3.89 9.61 0.24
N ALA A 92 -4.25 8.32 0.18
CA ALA A 92 -3.81 7.35 1.18
C ALA A 92 -2.28 7.28 1.22
N GLN A 93 -1.72 7.22 2.43
CA GLN A 93 -0.28 7.18 2.64
C GLN A 93 0.28 5.78 2.38
N ILE A 94 1.40 5.71 1.68
CA ILE A 94 2.16 4.46 1.52
C ILE A 94 3.02 4.29 2.77
N VAL A 95 2.86 3.16 3.47
CA VAL A 95 3.61 2.86 4.72
C VAL A 95 4.65 1.75 4.56
N GLY A 96 4.90 1.36 3.31
CA GLY A 96 5.82 0.31 2.89
C GLY A 96 5.25 -0.48 1.72
N ALA A 97 5.78 -1.68 1.46
CA ALA A 97 5.29 -2.60 0.42
C ALA A 97 4.86 -3.94 1.01
N HIS A 98 3.94 -4.61 0.31
CA HIS A 98 3.67 -6.03 0.47
C HIS A 98 4.22 -6.78 -0.75
N LEU A 99 5.15 -7.69 -0.51
CA LEU A 99 5.75 -8.54 -1.52
C LEU A 99 4.95 -9.85 -1.68
N GLU A 100 3.86 -9.84 -2.46
CA GLU A 100 3.06 -11.06 -2.68
C GLU A 100 3.73 -11.99 -3.71
N GLY A 101 4.48 -12.96 -3.17
CA GLY A 101 5.38 -13.79 -3.96
C GLY A 101 6.71 -13.08 -4.22
N PRO A 102 7.67 -13.74 -4.89
CA PRO A 102 7.53 -14.96 -5.67
C PRO A 102 7.69 -16.25 -4.85
N PHE A 103 7.83 -16.14 -3.52
CA PHE A 103 8.11 -17.27 -2.62
C PHE A 103 6.87 -18.06 -2.20
N ILE A 104 6.03 -18.40 -3.17
CA ILE A 104 4.73 -19.08 -2.94
C ILE A 104 4.75 -20.52 -3.43
N ASN A 105 3.75 -21.30 -3.01
CA ASN A 105 3.60 -22.68 -3.47
C ASN A 105 2.90 -22.71 -4.85
N SER A 106 3.55 -23.29 -5.86
CA SER A 106 3.02 -23.43 -7.22
C SER A 106 1.67 -24.14 -7.30
N LYS A 107 1.39 -25.08 -6.39
CA LYS A 107 0.09 -25.78 -6.30
C LYS A 107 -1.06 -24.84 -5.93
N TYR A 108 -0.79 -23.79 -5.16
CA TYR A 108 -1.78 -22.85 -4.63
C TYR A 108 -1.61 -21.44 -5.22
N LYS A 109 -0.97 -21.33 -6.39
CA LYS A 109 -0.58 -20.04 -6.99
C LYS A 109 -1.73 -19.10 -7.37
N GLY A 110 -2.95 -19.61 -7.52
CA GLY A 110 -4.08 -18.80 -8.00
C GLY A 110 -3.74 -18.06 -9.31
N ALA A 111 -3.94 -16.73 -9.28
CA ALA A 111 -3.66 -15.83 -10.41
C ALA A 111 -2.15 -15.57 -10.65
N GLN A 112 -1.27 -16.01 -9.75
CA GLN A 112 0.17 -15.76 -9.84
C GLN A 112 0.82 -16.56 -10.98
N SER A 113 1.85 -15.95 -11.60
CA SER A 113 2.58 -16.55 -12.72
C SER A 113 3.46 -17.69 -12.23
N ASN A 114 3.19 -18.92 -12.69
CA ASN A 114 3.99 -20.09 -12.31
C ASN A 114 5.45 -19.98 -12.76
N LYS A 115 5.71 -19.17 -13.80
CA LYS A 115 7.04 -19.01 -14.40
C LYS A 115 8.06 -18.42 -13.42
N PHE A 116 7.61 -17.56 -12.51
CA PHE A 116 8.50 -16.78 -11.65
C PHE A 116 8.48 -17.24 -10.19
N ILE A 117 7.66 -18.23 -9.85
CA ILE A 117 7.66 -18.84 -8.52
C ILE A 117 9.04 -19.44 -8.25
N GLN A 118 9.59 -19.14 -7.07
CA GLN A 118 10.88 -19.63 -6.64
C GLN A 118 10.90 -19.92 -5.14
N ALA A 119 11.92 -20.65 -4.68
CA ALA A 119 12.11 -20.86 -3.25
C ALA A 119 12.47 -19.54 -2.53
N PRO A 120 12.14 -19.40 -1.23
CA PRO A 120 12.56 -18.26 -0.42
C PRO A 120 14.07 -17.99 -0.51
N ASN A 121 14.44 -16.72 -0.72
CA ASN A 121 15.82 -16.30 -0.92
C ASN A 121 16.06 -14.93 -0.26
N PHE A 122 16.77 -14.87 0.88
CA PHE A 122 16.98 -13.61 1.60
C PHE A 122 17.78 -12.57 0.80
N PRO A 123 18.91 -12.91 0.13
CA PRO A 123 19.57 -12.00 -0.81
C PRO A 123 18.68 -11.37 -1.88
N PHE A 124 17.52 -11.96 -2.19
CA PHE A 124 16.56 -11.35 -3.13
C PHE A 124 15.87 -10.11 -2.54
N ILE A 125 15.70 -10.02 -1.22
CA ILE A 125 14.94 -8.96 -0.54
C ILE A 125 15.83 -8.04 0.31
N GLU A 126 17.12 -8.36 0.45
CA GLU A 126 18.05 -7.70 1.37
C GLU A 126 18.11 -6.18 1.15
N ASP A 127 18.17 -5.74 -0.11
CA ASP A 127 18.22 -4.32 -0.48
C ASP A 127 16.89 -3.58 -0.29
N TYR A 128 15.82 -4.28 0.11
CA TYR A 128 14.46 -3.76 0.21
C TYR A 128 13.84 -3.95 1.61
N VAL A 129 14.63 -4.30 2.63
CA VAL A 129 14.17 -4.45 4.02
C VAL A 129 13.65 -3.14 4.63
N ASP A 130 14.05 -2.00 4.08
CA ASP A 130 13.56 -0.68 4.47
C ASP A 130 12.09 -0.45 4.02
N VAL A 131 11.72 -0.98 2.85
CA VAL A 131 10.42 -0.77 2.22
C VAL A 131 9.45 -1.93 2.46
N ILE A 132 9.88 -3.19 2.35
CA ILE A 132 9.02 -4.37 2.51
C ILE A 132 8.57 -4.49 3.97
N LYS A 133 7.26 -4.64 4.19
CA LYS A 133 6.65 -4.84 5.51
C LYS A 133 5.99 -6.22 5.66
N ILE A 134 5.60 -6.83 4.54
CA ILE A 134 4.93 -8.14 4.47
C ILE A 134 5.47 -8.90 3.26
N ILE A 135 5.66 -10.22 3.41
CA ILE A 135 6.01 -11.20 2.37
C ILE A 135 5.03 -12.36 2.46
#